data_AF-A0A2W6CXM2-F1
#
_entry.id   AF-A0A2W6CXM2-F1
#
_cell.length_a   1.000
_cell.length_b   1.000
_cell.length_c   1.000
_cell.angle_alpha   90.00
_cell.angle_beta   90.00
_cell.angle_gamma   90.00
#
_symmetry.space_group_name_H-M   'P 1'
#
loop_
_entity.id
_entity.type
_entity.pdbx_description
1 polymer ?
#
loop_
_entity_poly.entity_id
_entity_poly.type
_entity_poly.pdbx_seq_one_letter_code
_entity_poly.pdbx_strand_id
1 'polypeptide(L)'
;MLERGAFADVSAAMMVHPAPVEADHMPCLAVANLDVHYTGREAHASAFPERGINAADALTVAQVAIGLLRQHFSHSDQAHGIVIKGGDAPNVVPAHTSGRFLVRAADLEALGRIEPRIRACFEAGAVATGCQVEVGLVSPRYSQFEPDQAITNAYRRNAEALGRSLPGPANLTSTDTARPMVGSSDNPRPLAGSTDMANVSLAIPSIHPMLGIDSGGATNHQPKFAAACVTASADRAVVDGAMAMAWTTLDLATDPDLRSRLLSGP
;
A
#
# COMPACT_ATOMS: atom_id res chain seq x y z
N MET A 1 16.89 -1.44 -0.79
CA MET A 1 17.69 -2.42 -1.56
C MET A 1 17.87 -1.96 -3.00
N LEU A 2 16.78 -1.62 -3.68
CA LEU A 2 16.78 -1.13 -5.07
C LEU A 2 17.77 0.02 -5.32
N GLU A 3 17.63 1.14 -4.60
CA GLU A 3 18.50 2.32 -4.75
C GLU A 3 19.99 2.05 -4.42
N ARG A 4 20.29 0.97 -3.69
CA ARG A 4 21.66 0.57 -3.35
C ARG A 4 22.26 -0.43 -4.36
N GLY A 5 21.60 -0.65 -5.50
CA GLY A 5 22.11 -1.48 -6.59
C GLY A 5 21.96 -2.99 -6.37
N ALA A 6 21.15 -3.44 -5.40
CA ALA A 6 20.99 -4.87 -5.09
C ALA A 6 20.38 -5.71 -6.23
N PHE A 7 19.84 -5.06 -7.27
CA PHE A 7 19.21 -5.69 -8.43
C PHE A 7 19.96 -5.39 -9.75
N ALA A 8 21.15 -4.80 -9.68
CA ALA A 8 21.86 -4.30 -10.87
C ALA A 8 22.26 -5.40 -11.87
N ASP A 9 22.48 -6.63 -11.39
CA ASP A 9 22.84 -7.82 -12.16
C ASP A 9 21.72 -8.89 -12.17
N VAL A 10 20.51 -8.49 -11.76
CA VAL A 10 19.34 -9.38 -11.65
C VAL A 10 18.44 -9.20 -12.86
N SER A 11 18.17 -10.29 -13.60
CA SER A 11 17.31 -10.25 -14.79
C SER A 11 15.81 -10.34 -14.49
N ALA A 12 15.43 -10.86 -13.32
CA ALA A 12 14.05 -10.95 -12.87
C ALA A 12 13.96 -11.10 -11.34
N ALA A 13 12.88 -10.60 -10.74
CA ALA A 13 12.60 -10.78 -9.32
C ALA A 13 11.24 -11.45 -9.07
N MET A 14 11.19 -12.37 -8.12
CA MET A 14 9.96 -13.10 -7.78
C MET A 14 9.74 -13.08 -6.28
N MET A 15 8.49 -12.85 -5.86
CA MET A 15 8.06 -12.90 -4.48
C MET A 15 6.69 -13.55 -4.40
N VAL A 16 6.44 -14.37 -3.38
CA VAL A 16 5.11 -14.98 -3.14
C VAL A 16 4.60 -14.51 -1.80
N HIS A 17 3.32 -14.19 -1.72
CA HIS A 17 2.72 -13.65 -0.49
C HIS A 17 1.50 -14.47 -0.06
N PRO A 18 1.35 -14.83 1.23
CA PRO A 18 0.15 -15.51 1.70
C PRO A 18 -1.04 -14.54 1.74
N ALA A 19 -2.22 -15.03 1.38
CA ALA A 19 -3.45 -14.25 1.38
C ALA A 19 -4.67 -15.12 1.72
N PRO A 20 -5.83 -14.51 1.99
CA PRO A 20 -7.08 -15.24 2.15
C PRO A 20 -7.58 -15.90 0.85
N VAL A 21 -7.08 -15.45 -0.30
CA VAL A 21 -7.48 -15.91 -1.63
C VAL A 21 -6.25 -16.06 -2.53
N GLU A 22 -6.32 -17.00 -3.46
CA GLU A 22 -5.33 -17.15 -4.52
C GLU A 22 -5.41 -16.00 -5.52
N ALA A 23 -4.29 -15.49 -6.04
CA ALA A 23 -4.24 -14.53 -7.15
C ALA A 23 -2.91 -14.60 -7.90
N ASP A 24 -2.92 -14.42 -9.22
CA ASP A 24 -1.69 -14.42 -10.02
C ASP A 24 -0.77 -13.21 -9.77
N HIS A 25 -1.31 -12.11 -9.23
CA HIS A 25 -0.54 -10.98 -8.72
C HIS A 25 -1.31 -10.21 -7.65
N MET A 26 -0.58 -9.46 -6.83
CA MET A 26 -1.12 -8.53 -5.86
C MET A 26 -1.57 -7.22 -6.53
N PRO A 27 -2.86 -6.83 -6.51
CA PRO A 27 -3.27 -5.50 -6.94
C PRO A 27 -2.70 -4.45 -5.99
N CYS A 28 -1.92 -3.50 -6.51
CA CYS A 28 -1.27 -2.46 -5.69
C CYS A 28 -1.58 -1.07 -6.21
N LEU A 29 -1.91 -0.18 -5.27
CA LEU A 29 -1.99 1.27 -5.52
C LEU A 29 -0.65 1.91 -5.16
N ALA A 30 -0.31 2.98 -5.86
CA ALA A 30 0.75 3.86 -5.42
C ALA A 30 0.35 4.54 -4.11
N VAL A 31 1.30 4.70 -3.18
CA VAL A 31 1.03 5.23 -1.83
C VAL A 31 2.14 6.10 -1.28
N ALA A 32 1.75 7.18 -0.60
CA ALA A 32 2.60 8.00 0.25
C ALA A 32 2.18 7.85 1.73
N ASN A 33 3.15 7.56 2.60
CA ASN A 33 2.99 7.58 4.05
C ASN A 33 3.45 8.94 4.59
N LEU A 34 2.53 9.80 4.96
CA LEU A 34 2.79 11.15 5.47
C LEU A 34 2.83 11.15 7.01
N ASP A 35 3.85 11.81 7.57
CA ASP A 35 3.95 12.13 8.99
C ASP A 35 3.80 13.65 9.14
N VAL A 36 2.84 14.09 9.95
CA VAL A 36 2.47 15.50 10.08
C VAL A 36 2.71 15.93 11.52
N HIS A 37 3.41 17.04 11.71
CA HIS A 37 3.67 17.65 13.00
C HIS A 37 3.29 19.12 12.97
N TYR A 38 2.41 19.53 13.88
CA TYR A 38 2.08 20.92 14.13
C TYR A 38 2.78 21.42 15.39
N THR A 39 3.31 22.64 15.29
CA THR A 39 3.89 23.37 16.42
C THR A 39 3.17 24.71 16.59
N GLY A 40 2.60 24.90 17.77
CA GLY A 40 1.90 26.08 18.23
C GLY A 40 2.51 26.61 19.52
N ARG A 41 1.67 26.97 20.50
CA ARG A 41 2.11 27.55 21.78
C ARG A 41 1.09 27.28 22.88
N GLU A 42 1.57 26.78 24.03
CA GLU A 42 0.70 26.50 25.17
C GLU A 42 0.13 27.77 25.79
N ALA A 43 -1.06 27.65 26.34
CA ALA A 43 -1.67 28.62 27.23
C ALA A 43 -2.69 27.91 28.13
N HIS A 44 -3.07 28.57 29.23
CA HIS A 44 -4.18 28.08 30.05
C HIS A 44 -5.50 28.24 29.28
N ALA A 45 -6.16 27.13 28.95
CA ALA A 45 -7.30 27.11 28.02
C ALA A 45 -8.47 28.01 28.45
N SER A 46 -8.71 28.16 29.76
CA SER A 46 -9.79 29.02 30.28
C SER A 46 -9.37 30.42 30.71
N ALA A 47 -8.10 30.65 31.04
CA ALA A 47 -7.68 31.86 31.74
C ALA A 47 -7.03 32.87 30.79
N PHE A 48 -6.21 32.37 29.85
CA PHE A 48 -5.49 33.20 28.89
C PHE A 48 -5.45 32.53 27.49
N PRO A 49 -6.57 32.00 26.95
CA PRO A 49 -6.56 31.28 25.68
C PRO A 49 -6.00 32.12 24.53
N GLU A 50 -6.18 33.44 24.55
CA GLU A 50 -5.69 34.38 23.55
C GLU A 50 -4.16 34.43 23.43
N ARG A 51 -3.44 33.89 24.43
CA ARG A 51 -1.97 33.77 24.38
C ARG A 51 -1.50 32.49 23.71
N GLY A 52 -2.38 31.50 23.49
CA GLY A 52 -2.06 30.22 22.90
C GLY A 52 -2.11 30.22 21.37
N ILE A 53 -1.54 29.19 20.76
CA ILE A 53 -1.68 28.84 19.35
C ILE A 53 -1.98 27.33 19.31
N ASN A 54 -3.19 26.95 18.92
CA ASN A 54 -3.71 25.60 19.12
C ASN A 54 -3.35 24.64 17.97
N ALA A 55 -2.40 23.75 18.21
CA ALA A 55 -1.96 22.73 17.26
C ALA A 55 -3.00 21.64 17.01
N ALA A 56 -3.88 21.34 17.97
CA ALA A 56 -4.96 20.37 17.78
C ALA A 56 -6.06 20.90 16.85
N ASP A 57 -6.37 22.19 16.95
CA ASP A 57 -7.30 22.85 16.01
C ASP A 57 -6.73 22.84 14.59
N ALA A 58 -5.41 23.01 14.43
CA ALA A 58 -4.76 22.99 13.11
C ALA A 58 -4.97 21.64 12.40
N LEU A 59 -4.77 20.53 13.12
CA LEU A 59 -5.01 19.20 12.56
C LEU A 59 -6.50 18.94 12.31
N THR A 60 -7.39 19.49 13.15
CA THR A 60 -8.84 19.41 12.94
C THR A 60 -9.25 20.11 11.64
N VAL A 61 -8.76 21.33 11.41
CA VAL A 61 -8.98 22.06 10.16
C VAL A 61 -8.48 21.25 8.96
N ALA A 62 -7.28 20.67 9.06
CA ALA A 62 -6.73 19.83 7.99
C ALA A 62 -7.61 18.60 7.71
N GLN A 63 -8.13 17.93 8.74
CA GLN A 63 -9.02 16.78 8.57
C GLN A 63 -10.35 17.17 7.89
N VAL A 64 -10.93 18.30 8.27
CA VAL A 64 -12.12 18.84 7.60
C VAL A 64 -11.82 19.17 6.14
N ALA A 65 -10.69 19.85 5.87
CA ALA A 65 -10.27 20.19 4.51
C ALA A 65 -10.06 18.93 3.64
N ILE A 66 -9.42 17.89 4.18
CA ILE A 66 -9.29 16.58 3.51
C ILE A 66 -10.67 15.96 3.27
N GLY A 67 -11.57 16.03 4.24
CA GLY A 67 -12.95 15.55 4.12
C GLY A 67 -13.70 16.20 2.96
N LEU A 68 -13.56 17.51 2.79
CA LEU A 68 -14.16 18.26 1.68
C LEU A 68 -13.46 17.98 0.34
N LEU A 69 -12.14 17.87 0.34
CA LEU A 69 -11.35 17.59 -0.86
C LEU A 69 -11.76 16.28 -1.55
N ARG A 70 -12.24 15.30 -0.78
CA ARG A 70 -12.69 13.99 -1.27
C ARG A 70 -13.81 14.05 -2.32
N GLN A 71 -14.59 15.13 -2.39
CA GLN A 71 -15.54 15.31 -3.49
C GLN A 71 -14.86 15.33 -4.87
N HIS A 72 -13.58 15.71 -4.92
CA HIS A 72 -12.79 15.86 -6.14
C HIS A 72 -11.74 14.75 -6.30
N PHE A 73 -11.92 13.62 -5.61
CA PHE A 73 -11.09 12.43 -5.78
C PHE A 73 -11.55 11.66 -7.02
N SER A 74 -10.61 11.06 -7.73
CA SER A 74 -10.95 9.98 -8.65
C SER A 74 -11.42 8.75 -7.87
N HIS A 75 -12.02 7.77 -8.55
CA HIS A 75 -12.53 6.57 -7.89
C HIS A 75 -11.46 5.75 -7.16
N SER A 76 -10.19 5.84 -7.58
CA SER A 76 -9.06 5.12 -6.99
C SER A 76 -8.33 5.92 -5.91
N ASP A 77 -8.54 7.24 -5.82
CA ASP A 77 -7.87 8.08 -4.83
C ASP A 77 -8.40 7.80 -3.42
N GLN A 78 -7.50 7.71 -2.47
CA GLN A 78 -7.82 7.50 -1.06
C GLN A 78 -6.91 8.37 -0.19
N ALA A 79 -7.46 8.90 0.90
CA ALA A 79 -6.69 9.59 1.91
C ALA A 79 -7.26 9.22 3.27
N HIS A 80 -6.49 8.61 4.15
CA HIS A 80 -6.96 8.19 5.48
C HIS A 80 -5.82 8.24 6.49
N GLY A 81 -6.14 8.50 7.75
CA GLY A 81 -5.12 8.66 8.78
C GLY A 81 -5.68 8.74 10.18
N ILE A 82 -4.78 8.92 11.14
CA ILE A 82 -5.08 8.98 12.56
C ILE A 82 -4.31 10.13 13.22
N VAL A 83 -4.86 10.64 14.32
CA VAL A 83 -4.14 11.51 15.26
C VAL A 83 -3.26 10.60 16.12
N ILE A 84 -1.96 10.88 16.18
CA ILE A 84 -0.99 10.15 17.01
C ILE A 84 -0.85 10.83 18.37
N LYS A 85 -0.75 12.18 18.38
CA LYS A 85 -0.75 13.01 19.59
C LYS A 85 -1.71 14.18 19.38
N GLY A 86 -2.70 14.34 20.25
CA GLY A 86 -3.72 15.40 20.16
C GLY A 86 -3.66 16.47 21.26
N GLY A 87 -2.67 16.40 22.16
CA GLY A 87 -2.55 17.25 23.35
C GLY A 87 -2.30 16.42 24.61
N ASP A 88 -1.91 17.11 25.70
CA ASP A 88 -1.45 16.47 26.94
C ASP A 88 -2.45 16.63 28.11
N ALA A 89 -3.26 17.70 28.14
CA ALA A 89 -4.27 17.94 29.17
C ALA A 89 -5.41 18.85 28.65
N PRO A 90 -6.67 18.66 29.11
CA PRO A 90 -7.82 19.41 28.60
C PRO A 90 -7.84 20.90 29.00
N ASN A 91 -7.11 21.29 30.05
CA ASN A 91 -7.01 22.68 30.52
C ASN A 91 -5.80 23.43 29.94
N VAL A 92 -5.05 22.82 29.01
CA VAL A 92 -3.88 23.39 28.34
C VAL A 92 -4.14 23.42 26.84
N VAL A 93 -3.94 24.58 26.22
CA VAL A 93 -3.96 24.70 24.74
C VAL A 93 -2.81 23.85 24.17
N PRO A 94 -3.07 22.87 23.30
CA PRO A 94 -2.02 22.02 22.75
C PRO A 94 -1.02 22.80 21.89
N ALA A 95 0.27 22.79 22.25
CA ALA A 95 1.33 23.33 21.40
C ALA A 95 1.89 22.33 20.40
N HIS A 96 1.69 21.02 20.62
CA HIS A 96 2.23 19.98 19.74
C HIS A 96 1.18 18.92 19.46
N THR A 97 0.91 18.72 18.17
CA THR A 97 -0.04 17.73 17.66
C THR A 97 0.59 17.00 16.49
N SER A 98 0.42 15.69 16.41
CA SER A 98 0.95 14.89 15.31
C SER A 98 -0.07 13.90 14.77
N GLY A 99 0.06 13.56 13.50
CA GLY A 99 -0.80 12.62 12.81
C GLY A 99 -0.06 11.82 11.75
N ARG A 100 -0.62 10.66 11.39
CA ARG A 100 -0.10 9.80 10.33
C ARG A 100 -1.18 9.54 9.30
N PHE A 101 -0.87 9.83 8.04
CA PHE A 101 -1.81 9.76 6.94
C PHE A 101 -1.24 8.95 5.78
N LEU A 102 -2.11 8.22 5.11
CA LEU A 102 -1.85 7.47 3.90
C LEU A 102 -2.61 8.15 2.76
N VAL A 103 -1.91 8.43 1.67
CA VAL A 103 -2.52 8.90 0.42
C VAL A 103 -2.26 7.84 -0.63
N ARG A 104 -3.32 7.35 -1.29
CA ARG A 104 -3.24 6.31 -2.33
C ARG A 104 -3.86 6.81 -3.62
N ALA A 105 -3.31 6.36 -4.74
CA ALA A 105 -3.83 6.62 -6.08
C ALA A 105 -3.53 5.43 -7.00
N ALA A 106 -4.12 5.42 -8.21
CA ALA A 106 -3.93 4.33 -9.16
C ALA A 106 -2.45 4.03 -9.47
N ASP A 107 -1.64 5.07 -9.66
CA ASP A 107 -0.23 5.01 -10.03
C ASP A 107 0.55 6.21 -9.45
N LEU A 108 1.87 6.21 -9.62
CA LEU A 108 2.74 7.28 -9.12
C LEU A 108 2.41 8.66 -9.72
N GLU A 109 1.91 8.73 -10.96
CA GLU A 109 1.55 9.98 -11.61
C GLU A 109 0.30 10.59 -10.96
N ALA A 110 -0.74 9.77 -10.75
CA ALA A 110 -1.94 10.14 -10.02
C ALA A 110 -1.63 10.51 -8.56
N LEU A 111 -0.73 9.76 -7.91
CA LEU A 111 -0.26 10.08 -6.56
C LEU A 111 0.41 11.47 -6.54
N GLY A 112 1.24 11.76 -7.54
CA GLY A 112 1.89 13.06 -7.73
C GLY A 112 0.91 14.22 -7.93
N ARG A 113 -0.31 13.96 -8.41
CA ARG A 113 -1.38 14.97 -8.50
C ARG A 113 -2.13 15.18 -7.18
N ILE A 114 -2.43 14.11 -6.44
CA ILE A 114 -3.29 14.19 -5.25
C ILE A 114 -2.50 14.52 -3.96
N GLU A 115 -1.27 14.02 -3.82
CA GLU A 115 -0.46 14.26 -2.62
C GLU A 115 -0.22 15.75 -2.33
N PRO A 116 0.13 16.61 -3.31
CA PRO A 116 0.29 18.05 -3.06
C PRO A 116 -1.00 18.71 -2.56
N ARG A 117 -2.17 18.27 -3.03
CA ARG A 117 -3.47 18.79 -2.58
C ARG A 117 -3.75 18.40 -1.12
N ILE A 118 -3.35 17.19 -0.72
CA ILE A 118 -3.44 16.74 0.68
C ILE A 118 -2.46 17.52 1.56
N ARG A 119 -1.23 17.78 1.09
CA ARG A 119 -0.26 18.63 1.79
C ARG A 119 -0.79 20.04 2.00
N ALA A 120 -1.44 20.62 0.99
CA ALA A 120 -2.08 21.92 1.10
C ALA A 120 -3.21 21.94 2.16
N CYS A 121 -3.91 20.82 2.40
CA CYS A 121 -4.87 20.73 3.51
C CYS A 121 -4.18 20.84 4.88
N PHE A 122 -2.99 20.24 5.04
CA PHE A 122 -2.21 20.39 6.27
C PHE A 122 -1.69 21.83 6.43
N GLU A 123 -1.21 22.45 5.36
CA GLU A 123 -0.81 23.86 5.35
C GLU A 123 -1.98 24.79 5.69
N ALA A 124 -3.19 24.52 5.18
CA ALA A 124 -4.39 25.29 5.51
C ALA A 124 -4.69 25.27 7.01
N GLY A 125 -4.50 24.13 7.68
CA GLY A 125 -4.60 24.04 9.15
C GLY A 125 -3.60 24.92 9.89
N ALA A 126 -2.37 24.99 9.38
CA ALA A 126 -1.31 25.84 9.92
C ALA A 126 -1.68 27.33 9.76
N VAL A 127 -2.06 27.73 8.55
CA VAL A 127 -2.46 29.10 8.22
C VAL A 127 -3.66 29.55 9.05
N ALA A 128 -4.69 28.71 9.17
CA ALA A 128 -5.92 29.06 9.89
C ALA A 128 -5.70 29.32 11.39
N THR A 129 -4.71 28.67 11.99
CA THR A 129 -4.45 28.72 13.43
C THR A 129 -3.22 29.54 13.82
N GLY A 130 -2.35 29.87 12.86
CA GLY A 130 -1.04 30.46 13.11
C GLY A 130 0.02 29.45 13.58
N CYS A 131 -0.24 28.14 13.46
CA CYS A 131 0.77 27.11 13.72
C CYS A 131 1.85 27.06 12.62
N GLN A 132 2.98 26.46 12.96
CA GLN A 132 3.90 25.89 11.98
C GLN A 132 3.52 24.43 11.71
N VAL A 133 3.77 23.96 10.49
CA VAL A 133 3.55 22.56 10.12
C VAL A 133 4.76 22.00 9.40
N GLU A 134 5.12 20.77 9.73
CA GLU A 134 6.09 19.95 9.02
C GLU A 134 5.37 18.70 8.50
N VAL A 135 5.52 18.41 7.21
CA VAL A 135 4.94 17.23 6.57
C VAL A 135 6.04 16.40 5.93
N GLY A 136 6.43 15.33 6.60
CA GLY A 136 7.45 14.38 6.16
C GLY A 136 6.87 13.13 5.50
N LEU A 137 7.76 12.30 4.98
CA LEU A 137 7.47 10.93 4.57
C LEU A 137 7.97 9.97 5.64
N VAL A 138 7.15 9.01 6.07
CA VAL A 138 7.56 7.93 6.98
C VAL A 138 8.45 6.91 6.24
N SER A 139 8.18 6.73 4.95
CA SER A 139 8.89 5.82 4.06
C SER A 139 8.98 6.43 2.66
N PRO A 140 9.89 5.94 1.79
CA PRO A 140 9.75 6.16 0.36
C PRO A 140 8.34 5.81 -0.14
N ARG A 141 7.93 6.42 -1.25
CA ARG A 141 6.64 6.12 -1.89
C ARG A 141 6.68 4.71 -2.46
N TYR A 142 5.61 3.95 -2.22
CA TYR A 142 5.43 2.68 -2.93
C TYR A 142 4.66 2.95 -4.22
N SER A 143 5.06 2.30 -5.31
CA SER A 143 4.41 2.47 -6.61
C SER A 143 3.22 1.54 -6.81
N GLN A 144 2.54 1.68 -7.95
CA GLN A 144 1.74 0.61 -8.51
C GLN A 144 2.61 -0.60 -8.88
N PHE A 145 2.02 -1.78 -8.89
CA PHE A 145 2.69 -3.02 -9.25
C PHE A 145 2.41 -3.34 -10.73
N GLU A 146 3.46 -3.61 -11.51
CA GLU A 146 3.37 -3.97 -12.92
C GLU A 146 3.93 -5.39 -13.13
N PRO A 147 3.08 -6.43 -13.22
CA PRO A 147 3.55 -7.80 -13.37
C PRO A 147 4.18 -8.02 -14.76
N ASP A 148 5.33 -8.70 -14.81
CA ASP A 148 5.81 -9.26 -16.08
C ASP A 148 4.89 -10.42 -16.49
N GLN A 149 4.15 -10.23 -17.58
CA GLN A 149 3.11 -11.17 -18.00
C GLN A 149 3.66 -12.54 -18.39
N ALA A 150 4.86 -12.60 -18.98
CA ALA A 150 5.46 -13.86 -19.41
C ALA A 150 5.94 -14.69 -18.22
N ILE A 151 6.58 -14.05 -17.23
CA ILE A 151 6.95 -14.70 -15.97
C ILE A 151 5.69 -15.10 -15.20
N THR A 152 4.68 -14.23 -15.14
CA THR A 152 3.39 -14.52 -14.48
C THR A 152 2.72 -15.75 -15.08
N ASN A 153 2.71 -15.87 -16.41
CA ASN A 153 2.14 -17.03 -17.09
C ASN A 153 2.94 -18.31 -16.82
N ALA A 154 4.27 -18.24 -16.76
CA ALA A 154 5.10 -19.38 -16.38
C ALA A 154 4.82 -19.82 -14.93
N TYR A 155 4.82 -18.88 -14.00
CA TYR A 155 4.48 -19.16 -12.60
C TYR A 155 3.08 -19.75 -12.44
N ARG A 156 2.07 -19.20 -13.14
CA ARG A 156 0.70 -19.71 -13.12
C ARG A 156 0.66 -21.19 -13.51
N ARG A 157 1.26 -21.56 -14.65
CA ARG A 157 1.30 -22.96 -15.10
C ARG A 157 1.98 -23.87 -14.07
N ASN A 158 3.09 -23.43 -13.49
CA ASN A 158 3.84 -24.20 -12.51
C ASN A 158 3.06 -24.39 -11.19
N ALA A 159 2.39 -23.34 -10.71
CA ALA A 159 1.53 -23.43 -9.54
C ALA A 159 0.29 -24.31 -9.81
N GLU A 160 -0.31 -24.21 -10.99
CA GLU A 160 -1.43 -25.07 -11.41
C GLU A 160 -1.04 -26.54 -11.49
N ALA A 161 0.18 -26.85 -11.93
CA ALA A 161 0.72 -28.21 -11.92
C ALA A 161 0.89 -28.78 -10.48
N LEU A 162 1.01 -27.91 -9.47
CA LEU A 162 1.00 -28.27 -8.05
C LEU A 162 -0.41 -28.34 -7.45
N GLY A 163 -1.45 -28.11 -8.27
CA GLY A 163 -2.85 -28.15 -7.88
C GLY A 163 -3.38 -26.82 -7.30
N ARG A 164 -2.67 -25.71 -7.46
CA ARG A 164 -3.16 -24.36 -7.13
C ARG A 164 -4.05 -23.82 -8.25
N SER A 165 -4.79 -22.75 -7.98
CA SER A 165 -5.57 -22.03 -8.99
C SER A 165 -5.33 -20.54 -8.81
N LEU A 166 -4.64 -19.90 -9.76
CA LEU A 166 -4.25 -18.49 -9.68
C LEU A 166 -5.01 -17.68 -10.73
N PRO A 167 -6.29 -17.36 -10.48
CA PRO A 167 -7.04 -16.51 -11.37
C PRO A 167 -6.43 -15.11 -11.43
N GLY A 168 -6.56 -14.48 -12.60
CA GLY A 168 -6.30 -13.04 -12.74
C GLY A 168 -7.26 -12.22 -11.89
N PRO A 169 -6.91 -10.97 -11.56
CA PRO A 169 -7.67 -10.13 -10.62
C PRO A 169 -9.10 -9.86 -11.11
N ALA A 170 -9.32 -9.81 -12.42
CA ALA A 170 -10.64 -9.67 -13.03
C ALA A 170 -11.59 -10.86 -12.72
N ASN A 171 -11.02 -12.01 -12.35
CA ASN A 171 -11.74 -13.25 -12.08
C ASN A 171 -11.75 -13.61 -10.57
N LEU A 172 -11.24 -12.72 -9.71
CA LEU A 172 -11.26 -12.92 -8.26
C LEU A 172 -12.62 -12.59 -7.68
N THR A 173 -13.34 -13.61 -7.20
CA THR A 173 -14.50 -13.43 -6.33
C THR A 173 -14.07 -13.73 -4.89
N SER A 174 -14.12 -12.75 -4.00
CA SER A 174 -13.88 -12.99 -2.57
C SER A 174 -15.00 -13.88 -2.04
N THR A 175 -14.63 -15.03 -1.45
CA THR A 175 -15.58 -16.01 -0.91
C THR A 175 -16.15 -15.66 0.47
N ASP A 176 -15.77 -14.53 1.08
CA ASP A 176 -16.29 -14.10 2.40
C ASP A 176 -16.81 -12.66 2.48
N THR A 177 -16.69 -11.89 1.39
CA THR A 177 -17.45 -10.67 1.18
C THR A 177 -17.70 -10.58 -0.32
N ALA A 178 -18.94 -10.41 -0.76
CA ALA A 178 -19.33 -10.36 -2.18
C ALA A 178 -18.76 -9.12 -2.90
N ARG A 179 -17.43 -9.01 -2.98
CA ARG A 179 -16.71 -7.91 -3.62
C ARG A 179 -15.63 -8.52 -4.53
N PRO A 180 -15.66 -8.26 -5.83
CA PRO A 180 -14.54 -8.59 -6.69
C PRO A 180 -13.31 -7.77 -6.26
N MET A 181 -12.10 -8.31 -6.43
CA MET A 181 -10.88 -7.55 -6.12
C MET A 181 -10.60 -6.43 -7.12
N VAL A 182 -11.18 -6.50 -8.31
CA VAL A 182 -11.22 -5.41 -9.30
C VAL A 182 -12.51 -4.62 -9.13
N GLY A 183 -12.42 -3.29 -9.31
CA GLY A 183 -13.61 -2.45 -9.29
C GLY A 183 -14.61 -2.89 -10.37
N SER A 184 -15.88 -3.09 -10.01
CA SER A 184 -16.97 -3.33 -10.97
C SER A 184 -17.72 -2.02 -11.26
N SER A 185 -18.62 -2.04 -12.25
CA SER A 185 -19.56 -0.93 -12.51
C SER A 185 -20.31 -0.48 -11.25
N ASP A 186 -20.58 -1.42 -10.35
CA ASP A 186 -21.37 -1.21 -9.14
C ASP A 186 -20.50 -0.91 -7.91
N ASN A 187 -19.19 -1.19 -7.98
CA ASN A 187 -18.24 -0.93 -6.90
C ASN A 187 -16.84 -0.61 -7.45
N PRO A 188 -16.56 0.65 -7.82
CA PRO A 188 -15.38 1.02 -8.60
C PRO A 188 -14.07 1.03 -7.78
N ARG A 189 -14.10 0.75 -6.48
CA ARG A 189 -12.87 0.73 -5.65
C ARG A 189 -12.25 -0.67 -5.63
N PRO A 190 -11.09 -0.89 -6.28
CA PRO A 190 -10.40 -2.17 -6.21
C PRO A 190 -9.97 -2.48 -4.77
N LEU A 191 -10.05 -3.75 -4.35
CA LEU A 191 -9.32 -4.19 -3.18
C LEU A 191 -7.85 -4.24 -3.58
N ALA A 192 -7.09 -3.26 -3.12
CA ALA A 192 -5.68 -3.14 -3.44
C ALA A 192 -4.85 -2.92 -2.17
N GLY A 193 -3.69 -3.56 -2.15
CA GLY A 193 -2.68 -3.36 -1.13
C GLY A 193 -1.64 -2.34 -1.58
N SER A 194 -0.49 -2.40 -0.91
CA SER A 194 0.71 -1.63 -1.24
C SER A 194 1.92 -2.42 -0.77
N THR A 195 2.95 -2.50 -1.59
CA THR A 195 4.17 -3.28 -1.33
C THR A 195 5.35 -2.57 -1.98
N ASP A 196 6.53 -2.65 -1.37
CA ASP A 196 7.78 -2.14 -1.94
C ASP A 196 8.29 -2.99 -3.12
N MET A 197 7.86 -4.25 -3.24
CA MET A 197 8.05 -5.08 -4.43
C MET A 197 7.45 -4.43 -5.69
N ALA A 198 6.46 -3.54 -5.53
CA ALA A 198 5.93 -2.73 -6.62
C ALA A 198 6.97 -1.79 -7.23
N ASN A 199 7.82 -1.19 -6.40
CA ASN A 199 8.92 -0.35 -6.90
C ASN A 199 9.93 -1.19 -7.69
N VAL A 200 10.18 -2.43 -7.25
CA VAL A 200 11.05 -3.37 -7.98
C VAL A 200 10.44 -3.72 -9.34
N SER A 201 9.11 -3.91 -9.42
CA SER A 201 8.43 -4.24 -10.67
C SER A 201 8.52 -3.17 -11.76
N LEU A 202 8.66 -1.89 -11.38
CA LEU A 202 8.90 -0.81 -12.34
C LEU A 202 10.36 -0.73 -12.81
N ALA A 203 11.28 -1.36 -12.09
CA ALA A 203 12.71 -1.31 -12.39
C ALA A 203 13.19 -2.55 -13.16
N ILE A 204 12.65 -3.73 -12.82
CA ILE A 204 13.02 -5.01 -13.42
C ILE A 204 11.80 -5.93 -13.56
N PRO A 205 11.80 -6.85 -14.55
CA PRO A 205 10.76 -7.87 -14.70
C PRO A 205 10.46 -8.59 -13.39
N SER A 206 9.20 -8.54 -12.94
CA SER A 206 8.84 -9.00 -11.59
C SER A 206 7.49 -9.69 -11.52
N ILE A 207 7.33 -10.60 -10.57
CA ILE A 207 6.03 -11.17 -10.18
C ILE A 207 5.81 -11.10 -8.67
N HIS A 208 4.55 -10.96 -8.26
CA HIS A 208 4.13 -10.98 -6.86
C HIS A 208 2.78 -11.72 -6.68
N PRO A 209 2.70 -13.01 -7.00
CA PRO A 209 1.50 -13.84 -6.79
C PRO A 209 1.12 -13.95 -5.31
N MET A 210 -0.18 -14.14 -5.09
CA MET A 210 -0.77 -14.37 -3.77
C MET A 210 -1.20 -15.83 -3.67
N LEU A 211 -0.75 -16.53 -2.62
CA LEU A 211 -1.21 -17.89 -2.33
C LEU A 211 -2.26 -17.91 -1.23
N GLY A 212 -3.38 -18.56 -1.52
CA GLY A 212 -4.46 -18.79 -0.58
C GLY A 212 -4.04 -19.69 0.58
N ILE A 213 -4.39 -19.29 1.81
CA ILE A 213 -4.29 -20.12 3.01
C ILE A 213 -5.66 -20.22 3.68
N ASP A 214 -5.89 -21.31 4.42
CA ASP A 214 -7.14 -21.53 5.15
C ASP A 214 -7.26 -20.58 6.35
N SER A 215 -7.73 -19.35 6.08
CA SER A 215 -7.82 -18.28 7.09
C SER A 215 -9.18 -18.16 7.76
N GLY A 216 -10.17 -18.97 7.37
CA GLY A 216 -11.54 -18.95 7.92
C GLY A 216 -12.19 -17.57 7.82
N GLY A 217 -11.96 -16.86 6.71
CA GLY A 217 -12.46 -15.50 6.45
C GLY A 217 -11.66 -14.37 7.07
N ALA A 218 -10.61 -14.67 7.85
CA ALA A 218 -9.71 -13.63 8.33
C ALA A 218 -8.92 -13.02 7.18
N THR A 219 -8.70 -11.70 7.22
CA THR A 219 -7.88 -10.97 6.24
C THR A 219 -6.56 -10.50 6.83
N ASN A 220 -5.60 -10.14 5.97
CA ASN A 220 -4.31 -9.58 6.39
C ASN A 220 -4.49 -8.45 7.41
N HIS A 221 -3.54 -8.35 8.35
CA HIS A 221 -3.54 -7.42 9.48
C HIS A 221 -4.56 -7.72 10.59
N GLN A 222 -5.21 -8.89 10.56
CA GLN A 222 -5.97 -9.39 11.70
C GLN A 222 -5.16 -10.42 12.51
N PRO A 223 -5.28 -10.44 13.86
CA PRO A 223 -4.65 -11.47 14.69
C PRO A 223 -5.02 -12.90 14.27
N LYS A 224 -6.26 -13.12 13.79
CA LYS A 224 -6.71 -14.41 13.28
C LYS A 224 -5.99 -14.84 12.00
N PHE A 225 -5.64 -13.91 11.11
CA PHE A 225 -4.86 -14.22 9.92
C PHE A 225 -3.42 -14.56 10.29
N ALA A 226 -2.83 -13.86 11.26
CA ALA A 226 -1.52 -14.22 11.79
C ALA A 226 -1.50 -15.65 12.37
N ALA A 227 -2.56 -16.06 13.06
CA ALA A 227 -2.71 -17.44 13.53
C ALA A 227 -2.86 -18.45 12.37
N ALA A 228 -3.51 -18.07 11.26
CA ALA A 228 -3.61 -18.92 10.08
C ALA A 228 -2.25 -19.13 9.37
N CYS A 229 -1.33 -18.16 9.46
CA CYS A 229 0.00 -18.23 8.85
C CYS A 229 0.97 -19.26 9.47
N VAL A 230 0.57 -19.96 10.54
CA VAL A 230 1.38 -21.00 11.20
C VAL A 230 0.66 -22.35 11.24
N THR A 231 -0.14 -22.63 10.22
CA THR A 231 -0.91 -23.86 10.06
C THR A 231 -0.37 -24.72 8.92
N ALA A 232 -0.81 -25.97 8.83
CA ALA A 232 -0.44 -26.87 7.73
C ALA A 232 -0.83 -26.32 6.34
N SER A 233 -1.89 -25.52 6.25
CA SER A 233 -2.30 -24.83 5.01
C SER A 233 -1.27 -23.78 4.59
N ALA A 234 -0.77 -23.00 5.57
CA ALA A 234 0.30 -22.04 5.35
C ALA A 234 1.64 -22.71 5.02
N ASP A 235 1.99 -23.81 5.70
CA ASP A 235 3.20 -24.60 5.38
C ASP A 235 3.15 -25.11 3.94
N ARG A 236 1.99 -25.60 3.50
CA ARG A 236 1.77 -26.01 2.11
C ARG A 236 1.93 -24.84 1.14
N ALA A 237 1.41 -23.65 1.46
CA ALA A 237 1.59 -22.46 0.63
C ALA A 237 3.06 -22.05 0.50
N VAL A 238 3.85 -22.16 1.57
CA VAL A 238 5.31 -21.92 1.52
C VAL A 238 5.98 -22.91 0.57
N VAL A 239 5.69 -24.20 0.72
CA VAL A 239 6.30 -25.26 -0.12
C VAL A 239 5.89 -25.12 -1.58
N ASP A 240 4.60 -24.96 -1.87
CA ASP A 240 4.08 -24.81 -3.22
C ASP A 240 4.62 -23.54 -3.90
N GLY A 241 4.63 -22.41 -3.18
CA GLY A 241 5.17 -21.15 -3.70
C GLY A 241 6.66 -21.23 -4.01
N ALA A 242 7.45 -21.86 -3.12
CA ALA A 242 8.87 -22.07 -3.36
C ALA A 242 9.14 -22.98 -4.57
N MET A 243 8.40 -24.10 -4.69
CA MET A 243 8.52 -25.01 -5.83
C MET A 243 8.12 -24.34 -7.15
N ALA A 244 6.99 -23.61 -7.17
CA ALA A 244 6.54 -22.89 -8.34
C ALA A 244 7.55 -21.81 -8.79
N MET A 245 8.16 -21.07 -7.84
CA MET A 245 9.25 -20.13 -8.17
C MET A 245 10.48 -20.85 -8.73
N ALA A 246 10.85 -22.01 -8.19
CA ALA A 246 12.00 -22.78 -8.68
C ALA A 246 11.78 -23.30 -10.11
N TRP A 247 10.61 -23.86 -10.40
CA TRP A 247 10.25 -24.31 -11.75
C TRP A 247 10.17 -23.13 -12.72
N THR A 248 9.62 -22.00 -12.28
CA THR A 248 9.59 -20.78 -13.08
C THR A 248 11.00 -20.32 -13.42
N THR A 249 11.92 -20.34 -12.45
CA THR A 249 13.34 -20.02 -12.69
C THR A 249 13.95 -20.93 -13.76
N LEU A 250 13.61 -22.22 -13.75
CA LEU A 250 14.05 -23.17 -14.78
C LEU A 250 13.49 -22.81 -16.16
N ASP A 251 12.19 -22.48 -16.24
CA ASP A 251 11.57 -22.01 -17.49
C ASP A 251 12.30 -20.77 -18.03
N LEU A 252 12.54 -19.77 -17.17
CA LEU A 252 13.25 -18.54 -17.56
C LEU A 252 14.69 -18.80 -18.04
N ALA A 253 15.35 -19.84 -17.54
CA ALA A 253 16.73 -20.16 -17.89
C ALA A 253 16.85 -21.08 -19.11
N THR A 254 15.86 -21.94 -19.35
CA THR A 254 15.93 -22.99 -20.38
C THR A 254 15.14 -22.68 -21.64
N ASP A 255 14.11 -21.84 -21.56
CA ASP A 255 13.42 -21.29 -22.72
C ASP A 255 14.30 -20.23 -23.39
N PRO A 256 14.80 -20.46 -24.62
CA PRO A 256 15.72 -19.54 -25.28
C PRO A 256 15.12 -18.14 -25.49
N ASP A 257 13.82 -18.05 -25.74
CA ASP A 257 13.15 -16.78 -26.04
C ASP A 257 12.95 -15.97 -24.76
N LEU A 258 12.48 -16.60 -23.68
CA LEU A 258 12.37 -15.94 -22.37
C LEU A 258 13.72 -15.51 -21.83
N ARG A 259 14.73 -16.38 -21.93
CA ARG A 259 16.09 -16.09 -21.47
C ARG A 259 16.70 -14.92 -22.23
N SER A 260 16.60 -14.92 -23.56
CA SER A 260 17.12 -13.84 -24.41
C SER A 260 16.48 -12.50 -24.05
N ARG A 261 15.14 -12.46 -23.91
CA ARG A 261 14.39 -11.27 -23.53
C ARG A 261 14.78 -10.72 -22.16
N LEU A 262 15.01 -11.58 -21.17
CA LEU A 262 15.39 -11.14 -19.83
C LEU A 262 16.85 -10.69 -19.73
N LEU A 263 17.74 -11.24 -20.55
CA LEU A 263 19.16 -10.86 -20.59
C LEU A 263 19.42 -9.60 -21.42
N SER A 264 18.52 -9.22 -22.33
CA SER A 264 18.65 -7.96 -23.09
C SER A 264 18.42 -6.71 -22.26
N GLY A 265 17.95 -6.85 -21.02
CA GLY A 265 17.56 -5.75 -20.14
C GLY A 265 16.17 -5.17 -20.49
N PRO A 266 15.61 -4.34 -19.59
CA PRO A 266 14.41 -3.56 -19.86
C PRO A 266 14.62 -2.46 -20.91
#